data_AF-A0A2V9CV25-F1
#
_entry.id   AF-A0A2V9CV25-F1
#
_cell.length_a   1.000
_cell.length_b   1.000
_cell.length_c   1.000
_cell.angle_alpha   90.00
_cell.angle_beta   90.00
_cell.angle_gamma   90.00
#
_symmetry.space_group_name_H-M   'P 1'
#
loop_
_entity.id
_entity.type
_entity.pdbx_description
1 polymer ?
#
loop_
_entity_poly.entity_id
_entity_poly.type
_entity_poly.pdbx_seq_one_letter_code
_entity_poly.pdbx_strand_id
1 'polypeptide(L)'
;MKPEPVLFTFHKIRKQSEQGSVEAWRALLDFYGPLFFRLLEIHGAIPIREASPIVRKMLAELTANGFERLRASSRQSEREFLGDLRALLLGVALDSVTSQKSEVQRTGAFETEKVARLLDGLPLLHKEMLFFRLAGYGENSLERVMRLSPRVAEKAFERLVEEYRAAVRQTEQDRCPWPAAWLAFLKQARALKTESCTPAHELVRIHDGQVSWYDKEPVEKHVSGCLHCLEAWTGLREVGYWRRAADPLCASQIAQLLEAIPLEKPPAKKKSLFERLRS
;
A
#
# COMPACT_ATOMS: atom_id res chain seq x y z
N MET A 1 -17.23 -1.23 -35.39
CA MET A 1 -15.79 -1.12 -35.12
C MET A 1 -15.51 -1.78 -33.79
N LYS A 2 -14.62 -2.80 -33.75
CA LYS A 2 -14.08 -3.25 -32.45
C LYS A 2 -13.25 -2.09 -31.90
N PRO A 3 -13.42 -1.67 -30.64
CA PRO A 3 -12.56 -0.65 -30.05
C PRO A 3 -11.11 -1.15 -30.14
N GLU A 4 -10.22 -0.31 -30.67
CA GLU A 4 -8.79 -0.62 -30.68
C GLU A 4 -8.33 -0.89 -29.24
N PRO A 5 -7.44 -1.88 -29.02
CA PRO A 5 -6.93 -2.17 -27.69
C PRO A 5 -6.18 -0.93 -27.18
N VAL A 6 -6.79 -0.24 -26.22
CA VAL A 6 -6.19 0.94 -25.60
C VAL A 6 -5.11 0.46 -24.64
N LEU A 7 -3.85 0.69 -25.00
CA LEU A 7 -2.74 0.50 -24.09
C LEU A 7 -2.82 1.56 -22.98
N PHE A 8 -3.02 1.12 -21.74
CA PHE A 8 -3.00 1.97 -20.56
C PHE A 8 -1.60 1.96 -19.94
N THR A 9 -0.88 3.08 -20.07
CA THR A 9 0.32 3.34 -19.25
C THR A 9 -0.09 3.95 -17.92
N PHE A 10 0.75 3.81 -16.89
CA PHE A 10 0.49 4.44 -15.59
C PHE A 10 0.21 5.96 -15.72
N HIS A 11 1.02 6.67 -16.52
CA HIS A 11 0.82 8.10 -16.77
C HIS A 11 -0.55 8.41 -17.38
N LYS A 12 -1.02 7.57 -18.31
CA LYS A 12 -2.33 7.73 -18.93
C LYS A 12 -3.47 7.46 -17.95
N ILE A 13 -3.37 6.36 -17.18
CA ILE A 13 -4.33 6.02 -16.12
C ILE A 13 -4.46 7.20 -15.16
N ARG A 14 -3.34 7.68 -14.61
CA ARG A 14 -3.34 8.78 -13.65
C ARG A 14 -3.98 10.06 -14.20
N LYS A 15 -3.49 10.54 -15.35
CA LYS A 15 -3.95 11.79 -15.95
C LYS A 15 -5.46 11.75 -16.26
N GLN A 16 -5.97 10.61 -16.72
CA GLN A 16 -7.39 10.47 -17.05
C GLN A 16 -8.25 10.20 -15.80
N SER A 17 -7.72 9.56 -14.76
CA SER A 17 -8.40 9.41 -13.47
C SER A 17 -8.61 10.75 -12.75
N GLU A 18 -7.65 11.69 -12.86
CA GLU A 18 -7.78 13.08 -12.37
C GLU A 18 -8.93 13.85 -13.05
N GLN A 19 -9.34 13.39 -14.23
CA GLN A 19 -10.45 13.94 -15.02
C GLN A 19 -11.75 13.15 -14.81
N GLY A 20 -11.77 12.10 -13.97
CA GLY A 20 -12.97 11.31 -13.73
C GLY A 20 -13.33 10.33 -14.86
N SER A 21 -12.41 9.98 -15.76
CA SER A 21 -12.65 9.00 -16.82
C SER A 21 -12.96 7.61 -16.25
N VAL A 22 -14.10 7.04 -16.66
CA VAL A 22 -14.55 5.70 -16.27
C VAL A 22 -13.56 4.63 -16.69
N GLU A 23 -13.02 4.72 -17.91
CA GLU A 23 -12.08 3.75 -18.46
C GLU A 23 -10.74 3.78 -17.71
N ALA A 24 -10.27 4.97 -17.35
CA ALA A 24 -9.04 5.12 -16.58
C ALA A 24 -9.19 4.59 -15.15
N TRP A 25 -10.31 4.88 -14.48
CA TRP A 25 -10.60 4.33 -13.16
C TRP A 25 -10.80 2.81 -13.18
N ARG A 26 -11.42 2.28 -14.23
CA ARG A 26 -11.51 0.83 -14.44
C ARG A 26 -10.12 0.23 -14.59
N ALA A 27 -9.25 0.81 -15.42
CA ALA A 27 -7.87 0.36 -15.57
C ALA A 27 -7.09 0.46 -14.25
N LEU A 28 -7.26 1.54 -13.47
CA LEU A 28 -6.64 1.69 -12.15
C LEU A 28 -7.05 0.54 -11.22
N LEU A 29 -8.34 0.22 -11.14
CA LEU A 29 -8.84 -0.86 -10.29
C LEU A 29 -8.45 -2.25 -10.80
N ASP A 30 -8.33 -2.42 -12.11
CA ASP A 30 -7.87 -3.67 -12.72
C ASP A 30 -6.39 -3.94 -12.38
N PHE A 31 -5.52 -2.94 -12.56
CA PHE A 31 -4.08 -3.09 -12.32
C PHE A 31 -3.67 -3.01 -10.85
N TYR A 32 -4.41 -2.26 -10.02
CA TYR A 32 -3.98 -1.93 -8.65
C TYR A 32 -5.01 -2.26 -7.58
N GLY A 33 -6.27 -2.53 -7.94
CA GLY A 33 -7.29 -2.98 -6.99
C GLY A 33 -6.86 -4.22 -6.19
N PRO A 34 -6.30 -5.29 -6.82
CA PRO A 34 -5.82 -6.48 -6.12
C PRO A 34 -4.90 -6.18 -4.94
N LEU A 35 -3.98 -5.22 -5.11
CA LEU A 35 -3.04 -4.80 -4.08
C LEU A 35 -3.78 -4.33 -2.82
N PHE A 36 -4.87 -3.57 -2.96
CA PHE A 36 -5.60 -3.04 -1.80
C PHE A 36 -6.19 -4.15 -0.95
N PHE A 37 -6.82 -5.15 -1.57
CA PHE A 37 -7.40 -6.27 -0.84
C PHE A 37 -6.32 -7.10 -0.14
N ARG A 38 -5.19 -7.35 -0.80
CA ARG A 38 -4.08 -8.09 -0.19
C ARG A 38 -3.48 -7.35 1.01
N LEU A 39 -3.29 -6.04 0.92
CA LEU A 39 -2.78 -5.23 2.04
C LEU A 39 -3.73 -5.22 3.23
N LEU A 40 -5.06 -5.20 3.00
CA LEU A 40 -6.06 -5.27 4.06
C LEU A 40 -6.11 -6.64 4.74
N GLU A 41 -5.94 -7.72 3.97
CA GLU A 41 -5.84 -9.08 4.49
C GLU A 41 -4.62 -9.23 5.41
N ILE A 42 -3.46 -8.73 4.97
CA ILE A 42 -2.21 -8.81 5.74
C ILE A 42 -2.26 -7.88 6.95
N HIS A 43 -2.31 -6.56 6.75
CA HIS A 43 -2.13 -5.59 7.83
C HIS A 43 -3.37 -5.41 8.70
N GLY A 44 -4.54 -5.44 8.08
CA GLY A 44 -5.81 -5.25 8.78
C GLY A 44 -6.38 -6.55 9.33
N ALA A 45 -5.84 -7.72 8.93
CA ALA A 45 -6.43 -9.01 9.21
C ALA A 45 -7.89 -9.12 8.72
N ILE A 46 -8.23 -8.38 7.65
CA ILE A 46 -9.60 -8.20 7.14
C ILE A 46 -9.83 -9.16 5.96
N PRO A 47 -10.79 -10.09 6.05
CA PRO A 47 -11.12 -10.98 4.94
C PRO A 47 -11.56 -10.20 3.70
N ILE A 48 -11.25 -10.72 2.51
CA ILE A 48 -11.57 -10.07 1.21
C ILE A 48 -13.06 -9.66 1.08
N ARG A 49 -13.97 -10.48 1.64
CA ARG A 49 -15.43 -10.23 1.65
C ARG A 49 -15.85 -9.01 2.47
N GLU A 50 -15.05 -8.61 3.45
CA GLU A 50 -15.29 -7.49 4.37
C GLU A 50 -14.46 -6.24 3.99
N ALA A 51 -13.53 -6.37 3.05
CA ALA A 51 -12.61 -5.31 2.65
C ALA A 51 -13.23 -4.24 1.74
N SER A 52 -14.26 -4.58 0.96
CA SER A 52 -14.84 -3.69 -0.05
C SER A 52 -15.30 -2.32 0.50
N PRO A 53 -16.02 -2.23 1.64
CA PRO A 53 -16.38 -0.94 2.24
C PRO A 53 -15.18 -0.03 2.55
N ILE A 54 -14.05 -0.61 2.99
CA ILE A 54 -12.81 0.12 3.31
C ILE A 54 -12.17 0.65 2.02
N VAL A 55 -12.09 -0.18 0.98
CA VAL A 55 -11.58 0.25 -0.33
C VAL A 55 -12.48 1.35 -0.93
N ARG A 56 -13.81 1.23 -0.83
CA ARG A 56 -14.75 2.28 -1.28
C ARG A 56 -14.54 3.59 -0.51
N LYS A 57 -14.35 3.54 0.81
CA LYS A 57 -14.05 4.73 1.62
C LYS A 57 -12.71 5.35 1.21
N MET A 58 -11.66 4.55 0.99
CA MET A 58 -10.38 5.02 0.47
C MET A 58 -10.52 5.71 -0.89
N LEU A 59 -11.31 5.15 -1.81
CA LEU A 59 -11.56 5.74 -3.12
C LEU A 59 -12.35 7.06 -3.00
N ALA A 60 -13.33 7.13 -2.09
CA ALA A 60 -14.05 8.37 -1.82
C ALA A 60 -13.11 9.46 -1.28
N GLU A 61 -12.22 9.13 -0.34
CA GLU A 61 -11.21 10.07 0.18
C GLU A 61 -10.19 10.49 -0.88
N LEU A 62 -9.81 9.57 -1.76
CA LEU A 62 -8.89 9.85 -2.87
C LEU A 62 -9.49 10.81 -3.90
N THR A 63 -10.81 10.76 -4.08
CA THR A 63 -11.55 11.51 -5.11
C THR A 63 -12.26 12.74 -4.57
N ALA A 64 -12.22 12.96 -3.25
CA ALA A 64 -12.74 14.13 -2.57
C ALA A 64 -12.20 15.45 -3.17
N ASN A 65 -12.96 16.53 -2.98
CA ASN A 65 -12.66 17.87 -3.50
C ASN A 65 -12.36 17.88 -5.01
N GLY A 66 -13.06 17.04 -5.77
CA GLY A 66 -12.89 16.92 -7.22
C GLY A 66 -11.48 16.45 -7.61
N PHE A 67 -11.00 15.37 -6.99
CA PHE A 67 -9.71 14.73 -7.28
C PHE A 67 -8.46 15.54 -6.86
N GLU A 68 -8.57 16.42 -5.87
CA GLU A 68 -7.47 17.28 -5.42
C GLU A 68 -6.21 16.48 -5.02
N ARG A 69 -6.38 15.42 -4.23
CA ARG A 69 -5.28 14.55 -3.77
C ARG A 69 -4.54 13.87 -4.93
N LEU A 70 -5.25 13.48 -5.98
CA LEU A 70 -4.63 12.90 -7.18
C LEU A 70 -3.79 13.94 -7.92
N ARG A 71 -4.32 15.15 -8.11
CA ARG A 71 -3.59 16.24 -8.79
C ARG A 71 -2.36 16.70 -8.03
N ALA A 72 -2.42 16.74 -6.70
CA ALA A 72 -1.31 17.13 -5.82
C ALA A 72 -0.07 16.23 -5.96
N SER A 73 -0.24 15.03 -6.51
CA SER A 73 0.82 14.01 -6.60
C SER A 73 1.34 13.78 -8.03
N SER A 74 0.85 14.55 -9.02
CA SER A 74 1.00 14.34 -10.49
C SER A 74 2.38 13.94 -11.05
N ARG A 75 3.50 14.22 -10.36
CA ARG A 75 4.87 13.95 -10.83
C ARG A 75 5.51 12.66 -10.27
N GLN A 76 4.79 11.92 -9.43
CA GLN A 76 5.32 10.68 -8.85
C GLN A 76 5.45 9.56 -9.88
N SER A 77 6.45 8.70 -9.68
CA SER A 77 6.50 7.38 -10.29
C SER A 77 5.31 6.52 -9.85
N GLU A 78 5.08 5.42 -10.57
CA GLU A 78 4.05 4.44 -10.22
C GLU A 78 4.23 3.89 -8.79
N ARG A 79 5.47 3.58 -8.39
CA ARG A 79 5.75 2.99 -7.07
C ARG A 79 5.53 3.99 -5.94
N GLU A 80 5.91 5.26 -6.14
CA GLU A 80 5.61 6.34 -5.18
C GLU A 80 4.10 6.52 -5.01
N PHE A 81 3.36 6.57 -6.12
CA PHE A 81 1.92 6.70 -6.09
C PHE A 81 1.25 5.54 -5.32
N LEU A 82 1.69 4.30 -5.57
CA LEU A 82 1.18 3.14 -4.83
C LEU A 82 1.57 3.16 -3.35
N GLY A 83 2.73 3.72 -2.99
CA GLY A 83 3.13 3.96 -1.61
C GLY A 83 2.16 4.91 -0.88
N ASP A 84 1.77 5.99 -1.53
CA ASP A 84 0.79 6.94 -0.99
C ASP A 84 -0.61 6.33 -0.86
N LEU A 85 -1.05 5.55 -1.87
CA LEU A 85 -2.33 4.84 -1.81
C LEU A 85 -2.34 3.79 -0.70
N ARG A 86 -1.23 3.08 -0.50
CA ARG A 86 -1.06 2.18 0.64
C ARG A 86 -1.20 2.94 1.96
N ALA A 87 -0.54 4.08 2.11
CA ALA A 87 -0.61 4.85 3.34
C ALA A 87 -2.05 5.31 3.64
N LEU A 88 -2.77 5.78 2.61
CA LEU A 88 -4.18 6.14 2.70
C LEU A 88 -5.06 4.95 3.09
N LEU A 89 -4.94 3.82 2.38
CA LEU A 89 -5.70 2.59 2.63
C LEU A 89 -5.55 2.12 4.08
N LEU A 90 -4.32 2.06 4.58
CA LEU A 90 -4.03 1.60 5.94
C LEU A 90 -4.55 2.58 7.01
N GLY A 91 -4.61 3.87 6.70
CA GLY A 91 -5.27 4.86 7.54
C GLY A 91 -6.78 4.63 7.64
N VAL A 92 -7.43 4.40 6.50
CA VAL A 92 -8.88 4.09 6.45
C VAL A 92 -9.19 2.78 7.17
N ALA A 93 -8.32 1.78 7.01
CA ALA A 93 -8.44 0.50 7.71
C ALA A 93 -8.35 0.65 9.24
N LEU A 94 -7.43 1.51 9.72
CA LEU A 94 -7.30 1.80 11.15
C LEU A 94 -8.61 2.37 11.72
N ASP A 95 -9.21 3.34 11.03
CA ASP A 95 -10.49 3.92 11.45
C ASP A 95 -11.58 2.83 11.53
N SER A 96 -11.64 1.93 10.52
CA SER A 96 -12.61 0.84 10.49
C SER A 96 -12.43 -0.15 11.65
N VAL A 97 -11.19 -0.59 11.91
CA VAL A 97 -10.88 -1.55 12.97
C VAL A 97 -11.11 -0.95 14.37
N THR A 98 -10.87 0.36 14.53
CA THR A 98 -11.09 1.06 15.80
C THR A 98 -12.54 1.42 16.05
N SER A 99 -13.36 1.68 15.02
CA SER A 99 -14.81 1.89 15.18
C SER A 99 -15.58 0.61 15.53
N GLN A 100 -15.11 -0.57 15.07
CA GLN A 100 -15.77 -1.85 15.36
C GLN A 100 -15.46 -2.43 16.74
N LYS A 101 -14.33 -2.03 17.36
CA LYS A 101 -13.89 -2.53 18.67
C LYS A 101 -13.82 -1.38 19.68
N SER A 102 -14.91 -1.20 20.43
CA SER A 102 -14.91 -0.30 21.59
C SER A 102 -13.86 -0.77 22.62
N GLU A 103 -12.87 0.08 22.85
CA GLU A 103 -11.98 0.23 24.03
C GLU A 103 -11.04 -0.86 24.57
N VAL A 104 -11.00 -2.11 24.10
CA VAL A 104 -10.05 -3.10 24.68
C VAL A 104 -8.91 -3.42 23.71
N GLN A 105 -7.69 -2.96 24.05
CA GLN A 105 -6.43 -2.97 23.28
C GLN A 105 -6.12 -1.69 22.48
N ARG A 106 -6.43 -0.52 23.04
CA ARG A 106 -5.60 0.64 22.74
C ARG A 106 -4.32 0.54 23.55
N THR A 107 -3.19 0.66 22.86
CA THR A 107 -1.86 0.99 23.39
C THR A 107 -1.10 -0.11 24.12
N GLY A 108 0.14 -0.35 23.68
CA GLY A 108 1.14 -1.12 24.44
C GLY A 108 2.08 -2.00 23.59
N ALA A 109 1.54 -2.65 22.54
CA ALA A 109 2.32 -3.62 21.77
C ALA A 109 3.36 -2.97 20.84
N PHE A 110 3.08 -1.80 20.27
CA PHE A 110 3.96 -1.14 19.27
C PHE A 110 4.22 0.33 19.61
N GLU A 111 4.82 0.58 20.77
CA GLU A 111 5.41 1.91 21.05
C GLU A 111 6.64 2.12 20.16
N THR A 112 6.82 3.34 19.66
CA THR A 112 7.93 3.70 18.75
C THR A 112 9.29 3.38 19.35
N GLU A 113 9.47 3.61 20.65
CA GLU A 113 10.71 3.37 21.38
C GLU A 113 10.99 1.86 21.55
N LYS A 114 9.94 1.04 21.72
CA LYS A 114 10.08 -0.42 21.79
C LYS A 114 10.54 -0.97 20.44
N VAL A 115 9.89 -0.56 19.35
CA VAL A 115 10.27 -0.99 18.00
C VAL A 115 11.67 -0.48 17.65
N ALA A 116 12.02 0.76 18.00
CA ALA A 116 13.37 1.29 17.78
C ALA A 116 14.44 0.45 18.50
N ARG A 117 14.23 0.09 19.77
CA ARG A 117 15.16 -0.78 20.54
C ARG A 117 15.28 -2.17 19.95
N LEU A 118 14.17 -2.76 19.51
CA LEU A 118 14.16 -4.07 18.86
C LEU A 118 15.03 -4.10 17.60
N LEU A 119 14.96 -3.02 16.82
CA LEU A 119 15.71 -2.85 15.58
C LEU A 119 17.17 -2.42 15.82
N ASP A 120 17.51 -1.88 16.99
CA ASP A 120 18.82 -1.28 17.23
C ASP A 120 19.99 -2.25 17.00
N GLY A 121 21.06 -1.74 16.43
CA GLY A 121 22.25 -2.52 16.06
C GLY A 121 22.07 -3.54 14.93
N LEU A 122 20.87 -3.70 14.36
CA LEU A 122 20.66 -4.61 13.22
C LEU A 122 21.06 -3.95 11.88
N PRO A 123 21.62 -4.73 10.92
CA PRO A 123 21.75 -4.30 9.54
C PRO A 123 20.38 -3.97 8.92
N LEU A 124 20.34 -3.02 7.98
CA LEU A 124 19.10 -2.57 7.33
C LEU A 124 18.27 -3.74 6.77
N LEU A 125 18.91 -4.69 6.09
CA LEU A 125 18.24 -5.89 5.56
C LEU A 125 17.49 -6.67 6.65
N HIS A 126 18.10 -6.84 7.83
CA HIS A 126 17.49 -7.56 8.93
C HIS A 126 16.35 -6.75 9.56
N LYS A 127 16.50 -5.41 9.62
CA LYS A 127 15.43 -4.51 10.05
C LYS A 127 14.22 -4.62 9.14
N GLU A 128 14.41 -4.64 7.82
CA GLU A 128 13.33 -4.85 6.84
C GLU A 128 12.61 -6.18 7.07
N MET A 129 13.37 -7.28 7.17
CA MET A 129 12.78 -8.61 7.38
C MET A 129 12.01 -8.71 8.69
N LEU A 130 12.53 -8.12 9.76
CA LEU A 130 11.87 -8.05 11.06
C LEU A 130 10.59 -7.20 10.98
N PHE A 131 10.63 -6.07 10.28
CA PHE A 131 9.47 -5.21 10.06
C PHE A 131 8.34 -5.94 9.30
N PHE A 132 8.67 -6.68 8.25
CA PHE A 132 7.69 -7.54 7.56
C PHE A 132 7.19 -8.67 8.46
N ARG A 133 8.05 -9.27 9.30
CA ARG A 133 7.61 -10.29 10.25
C ARG A 133 6.59 -9.73 11.25
N LEU A 134 6.83 -8.52 11.77
CA LEU A 134 5.87 -7.81 12.64
C LEU A 134 4.55 -7.48 11.92
N ALA A 135 4.61 -7.18 10.62
CA ALA A 135 3.43 -7.01 9.78
C ALA A 135 2.64 -8.30 9.53
N GLY A 136 3.19 -9.47 9.90
CA GLY A 136 2.53 -10.77 9.77
C GLY A 136 2.92 -11.57 8.53
N TYR A 137 4.03 -11.24 7.87
CA TYR A 137 4.52 -12.01 6.73
C TYR A 137 5.06 -13.37 7.17
N GLY A 138 4.56 -14.43 6.52
CA GLY A 138 5.11 -15.78 6.63
C GLY A 138 6.41 -15.93 5.82
N GLU A 139 7.08 -17.06 6.02
CA GLU A 139 8.38 -17.35 5.37
C GLU A 139 8.33 -17.26 3.84
N ASN A 140 7.33 -17.90 3.22
CA ASN A 140 7.19 -17.94 1.77
C ASN A 140 7.03 -16.54 1.15
N SER A 141 6.16 -15.71 1.74
CA SER A 141 5.93 -14.36 1.23
C SER A 141 7.12 -13.45 1.53
N LEU A 142 7.74 -13.60 2.70
CA LEU A 142 8.93 -12.84 3.04
C LEU A 142 10.08 -13.14 2.07
N GLU A 143 10.30 -14.42 1.74
CA GLU A 143 11.30 -14.83 0.74
C GLU A 143 11.01 -14.21 -0.63
N ARG A 144 9.76 -14.21 -1.07
CA ARG A 144 9.37 -13.65 -2.37
C ARG A 144 9.48 -12.11 -2.43
N VAL A 145 9.09 -11.42 -1.37
CA VAL A 145 9.20 -9.95 -1.25
C VAL A 145 10.66 -9.52 -1.17
N MET A 146 11.47 -10.21 -0.37
CA MET A 146 12.88 -9.87 -0.14
C MET A 146 13.81 -10.43 -1.20
N ARG A 147 13.39 -11.45 -1.95
CA ARG A 147 14.20 -12.26 -2.87
C ARG A 147 15.43 -12.87 -2.18
N LEU A 148 15.29 -13.18 -0.89
CA LEU A 148 16.33 -13.69 -0.03
C LEU A 148 15.70 -14.62 1.01
N SER A 149 16.37 -15.73 1.32
CA SER A 149 15.89 -16.65 2.34
C SER A 149 15.78 -15.94 3.70
N PRO A 150 14.64 -16.05 4.41
CA PRO A 150 14.48 -15.47 5.74
C PRO A 150 15.53 -15.94 6.76
N ARG A 151 16.19 -17.08 6.52
CA ARG A 151 17.23 -17.64 7.39
C ARG A 151 18.41 -16.68 7.61
N VAL A 152 18.69 -15.77 6.67
CA VAL A 152 19.76 -14.77 6.85
C VAL A 152 19.53 -13.85 8.04
N ALA A 153 18.26 -13.68 8.46
CA ALA A 153 17.85 -12.84 9.58
C ALA A 153 17.36 -13.66 10.79
N GLU A 154 17.69 -14.95 10.90
CA GLU A 154 17.23 -15.82 12.00
C GLU A 154 17.52 -15.24 13.38
N LYS A 155 18.76 -14.78 13.61
CA LYS A 155 19.16 -14.09 14.85
C LYS A 155 18.39 -12.80 15.13
N ALA A 156 17.91 -12.12 14.09
CA ALA A 156 17.06 -10.95 14.26
C ALA A 156 15.66 -11.37 14.72
N PHE A 157 15.13 -12.48 14.19
CA PHE A 157 13.83 -13.01 14.60
C PHE A 157 13.81 -13.58 16.01
N GLU A 158 14.94 -14.07 16.54
CA GLU A 158 15.05 -14.48 17.95
C GLU A 158 14.66 -13.34 18.90
N ARG A 159 14.93 -12.08 18.54
CA ARG A 159 14.54 -10.90 19.34
C ARG A 159 13.03 -10.73 19.47
N LEU A 160 12.23 -11.36 18.59
CA LEU A 160 10.77 -11.31 18.63
C LEU A 160 10.16 -12.29 19.64
N VAL A 161 10.91 -13.30 20.11
CA VAL A 161 10.35 -14.44 20.86
C VAL A 161 9.73 -14.03 22.19
N GLU A 162 10.32 -13.03 22.85
CA GLU A 162 9.87 -12.55 24.16
C GLU A 162 8.64 -11.65 24.06
N GLU A 163 8.68 -10.61 23.22
CA GLU A 163 7.64 -9.57 23.19
C GLU A 163 6.62 -9.76 22.05
N TYR A 164 7.02 -10.43 20.98
CA TYR A 164 6.24 -10.55 19.73
C TYR A 164 6.10 -12.01 19.29
N ARG A 165 5.96 -12.95 20.23
CA ARG A 165 5.88 -14.39 19.95
C ARG A 165 4.86 -14.76 18.88
N ALA A 166 3.74 -14.05 18.79
CA ALA A 166 2.72 -14.29 17.76
C ALA A 166 3.19 -13.98 16.33
N ALA A 167 4.19 -13.09 16.16
CA ALA A 167 4.85 -12.86 14.86
C ALA A 167 5.81 -14.01 14.48
N VAL A 168 6.32 -14.74 15.47
CA VAL A 168 7.21 -15.91 15.26
C VAL A 168 6.41 -17.18 14.99
N ARG A 169 5.28 -17.37 15.70
CA ARG A 169 4.37 -18.49 15.51
C ARG A 169 3.66 -18.37 14.17
N GLN A 170 4.26 -18.95 13.14
CA GLN A 170 3.74 -18.90 11.78
C GLN A 170 2.39 -19.58 11.66
N THR A 171 1.51 -18.91 10.93
CA THR A 171 0.39 -19.50 10.21
C THR A 171 0.78 -19.61 8.73
N GLU A 172 0.19 -20.55 7.99
CA GLU A 172 0.40 -20.67 6.53
C GLU A 172 -0.03 -19.42 5.74
N GLN A 173 -0.80 -18.53 6.37
CA GLN A 173 -1.38 -17.32 5.78
C GLN A 173 -0.72 -16.07 6.36
N ASP A 174 -0.34 -15.14 5.48
CA ASP A 174 0.14 -13.81 5.87
C ASP A 174 -0.98 -13.04 6.57
N ARG A 175 -0.79 -12.72 7.86
CA ARG A 175 -1.79 -11.99 8.64
C ARG A 175 -1.16 -11.36 9.86
N CYS A 176 -1.36 -10.05 10.03
CA CYS A 176 -0.87 -9.34 11.20
C CYS A 176 -1.62 -9.83 12.45
N PRO A 177 -0.91 -10.27 13.50
CA PRO A 177 -1.54 -10.72 14.74
C PRO A 177 -2.06 -9.56 15.60
N TRP A 178 -1.66 -8.32 15.31
CA TRP A 178 -2.07 -7.12 16.05
C TRP A 178 -2.52 -5.99 15.11
N PRO A 179 -3.55 -6.20 14.28
CA PRO A 179 -3.88 -5.27 13.19
C PRO A 179 -4.12 -3.84 13.67
N ALA A 180 -4.87 -3.62 14.74
CA ALA A 180 -5.14 -2.28 15.27
C ALA A 180 -3.86 -1.57 15.75
N ALA A 181 -3.03 -2.26 16.54
CA ALA A 181 -1.80 -1.69 17.10
C ALA A 181 -0.73 -1.46 16.01
N TRP A 182 -0.61 -2.40 15.06
CA TRP A 182 0.29 -2.29 13.93
C TRP A 182 -0.10 -1.12 13.01
N LEU A 183 -1.37 -1.00 12.63
CA LEU A 183 -1.83 0.12 11.80
C LEU A 183 -1.65 1.47 12.51
N ALA A 184 -1.90 1.53 13.83
CA ALA A 184 -1.64 2.73 14.62
C ALA A 184 -0.15 3.09 14.66
N PHE A 185 0.72 2.10 14.84
CA PHE A 185 2.17 2.28 14.78
C PHE A 185 2.64 2.76 13.41
N LEU A 186 2.14 2.19 12.31
CA LEU A 186 2.49 2.67 10.96
C LEU A 186 2.08 4.14 10.77
N LYS A 187 0.89 4.53 11.25
CA LYS A 187 0.45 5.94 11.21
C LYS A 187 1.38 6.85 12.02
N GLN A 188 1.80 6.41 13.22
CA GLN A 188 2.75 7.15 14.06
C GLN A 188 4.13 7.25 13.40
N ALA A 189 4.68 6.15 12.88
CA ALA A 189 5.96 6.13 12.17
C ALA A 189 5.97 7.09 10.98
N ARG A 190 4.88 7.15 10.20
CA ARG A 190 4.73 8.14 9.12
C ARG A 190 4.71 9.58 9.62
N ALA A 191 4.13 9.84 10.78
CA ALA A 191 4.08 11.17 11.39
C ALA A 191 5.44 11.66 11.93
N LEU A 192 6.42 10.76 12.11
CA LEU A 192 7.80 11.11 12.51
C LEU A 192 8.64 11.76 11.39
N LYS A 193 8.00 12.15 10.27
CA LYS A 193 8.69 12.77 9.14
C LYS A 193 9.35 14.08 9.56
N THR A 194 10.60 14.26 9.15
CA THR A 194 11.38 15.48 9.30
C THR A 194 11.88 15.99 7.94
N GLU A 195 12.44 17.20 7.91
CA GLU A 195 13.09 17.75 6.71
C GLU A 195 14.34 16.96 6.29
N SER A 196 14.95 16.21 7.21
CA SER A 196 16.10 15.35 6.95
C SER A 196 15.73 13.96 6.41
N CYS A 197 14.44 13.65 6.29
CA CYS A 197 13.98 12.35 5.79
C CYS A 197 14.21 12.22 4.28
N THR A 198 14.65 11.04 3.85
CA THR A 198 14.89 10.76 2.44
C THR A 198 13.60 10.81 1.62
N PRO A 199 13.58 11.54 0.49
CA PRO A 199 12.44 11.55 -0.42
C PRO A 199 12.11 10.17 -1.00
N ALA A 200 10.82 9.87 -1.19
CA ALA A 200 10.37 8.57 -1.71
C ALA A 200 10.99 8.20 -3.07
N HIS A 201 11.15 9.17 -3.98
CA HIS A 201 11.78 8.93 -5.29
C HIS A 201 13.22 8.40 -5.18
N GLU A 202 14.01 8.84 -4.19
CA GLU A 202 15.36 8.33 -3.96
C GLU A 202 15.33 6.88 -3.47
N LEU A 203 14.39 6.54 -2.58
CA LEU A 203 14.20 5.17 -2.10
C LEU A 203 13.82 4.22 -3.26
N VAL A 204 12.92 4.67 -4.15
CA VAL A 204 12.53 3.90 -5.35
C VAL A 204 13.73 3.65 -6.26
N ARG A 205 14.54 4.68 -6.53
CA ARG A 205 15.75 4.53 -7.37
C ARG A 205 16.74 3.53 -6.76
N ILE A 206 16.87 3.49 -5.43
CA ILE A 206 17.72 2.50 -4.75
C ILE A 206 17.15 1.08 -4.92
N HIS A 207 15.85 0.88 -4.68
CA HIS A 207 15.22 -0.42 -4.88
C HIS A 207 15.34 -0.94 -6.31
N ASP A 208 15.31 -0.03 -7.29
CA ASP A 208 15.42 -0.35 -8.71
C ASP A 208 16.88 -0.45 -9.19
N GLY A 209 17.87 -0.28 -8.30
CA GLY A 209 19.29 -0.38 -8.64
C GLY A 209 19.81 0.73 -9.54
N GLN A 210 19.16 1.90 -9.53
CA GLN A 210 19.44 3.05 -10.42
C GLN A 210 20.37 4.09 -9.79
N VAL A 211 21.11 3.71 -8.75
CA VAL A 211 22.04 4.59 -8.04
C VAL A 211 23.38 3.89 -7.84
N SER A 212 24.44 4.68 -7.72
CA SER A 212 25.77 4.16 -7.37
C SER A 212 25.81 3.73 -5.89
N TRP A 213 26.84 2.96 -5.52
CA TRP A 213 27.10 2.63 -4.12
C TRP A 213 27.27 3.89 -3.24
N TYR A 214 27.99 4.90 -3.74
CA TYR A 214 28.27 6.14 -3.00
C TYR A 214 27.01 6.94 -2.66
N ASP A 215 26.02 6.94 -3.55
CA ASP A 215 24.74 7.63 -3.32
C ASP A 215 23.81 6.81 -2.42
N LYS A 216 23.97 5.49 -2.44
CA LYS A 216 23.12 4.54 -1.72
C LYS A 216 23.44 4.47 -0.22
N GLU A 217 24.71 4.42 0.14
CA GLU A 217 25.16 4.18 1.52
C GLU A 217 24.63 5.22 2.53
N PRO A 218 24.68 6.55 2.25
CA PRO A 218 24.13 7.55 3.17
C PRO A 218 22.62 7.39 3.40
N VAL A 219 21.88 7.04 2.34
CA VAL A 219 20.43 6.81 2.42
C VAL A 219 20.13 5.57 3.26
N GLU A 220 20.81 4.45 3.01
CA GLU A 220 20.61 3.23 3.80
C GLU A 220 20.95 3.43 5.28
N LYS A 221 22.01 4.20 5.57
CA LYS A 221 22.36 4.59 6.94
C LYS A 221 21.24 5.41 7.59
N HIS A 222 20.65 6.36 6.87
CA HIS A 222 19.52 7.14 7.37
C HIS A 222 18.28 6.26 7.60
N VAL A 223 17.89 5.45 6.62
CA VAL A 223 16.74 4.53 6.71
C VAL A 223 16.89 3.58 7.91
N SER A 224 18.11 3.09 8.16
CA SER A 224 18.41 2.23 9.30
C SER A 224 18.12 2.92 10.65
N GLY A 225 18.29 4.24 10.76
CA GLY A 225 18.07 5.00 11.99
C GLY A 225 16.70 5.70 12.10
N CYS A 226 15.90 5.72 11.04
CA CYS A 226 14.67 6.52 10.97
C CYS A 226 13.45 5.63 10.72
N LEU A 227 12.54 5.53 11.70
CA LEU A 227 11.32 4.74 11.58
C LEU A 227 10.40 5.20 10.45
N HIS A 228 10.33 6.52 10.18
CA HIS A 228 9.59 7.06 9.04
C HIS A 228 10.13 6.50 7.72
N CYS A 229 11.44 6.61 7.52
CA CYS A 229 12.09 6.14 6.29
C CYS A 229 12.10 4.61 6.17
N LEU A 230 12.19 3.88 7.29
CA LEU A 230 12.05 2.41 7.28
C LEU A 230 10.63 1.97 6.88
N GLU A 231 9.59 2.67 7.37
CA GLU A 231 8.21 2.41 6.97
C GLU A 231 7.99 2.70 5.48
N ALA A 232 8.53 3.82 4.98
CA ALA A 232 8.48 4.15 3.56
C ALA A 232 9.26 3.12 2.71
N TRP A 233 10.47 2.73 3.15
CA TRP A 233 11.30 1.76 2.47
C TRP A 233 10.61 0.39 2.37
N THR A 234 10.11 -0.14 3.47
CA THR A 234 9.40 -1.43 3.47
C THR A 234 8.09 -1.35 2.68
N GLY A 235 7.33 -0.26 2.82
CA GLY A 235 6.10 -0.01 2.07
C GLY A 235 6.31 0.06 0.56
N LEU A 236 7.35 0.74 0.08
CA LEU A 236 7.68 0.82 -1.36
C LEU A 236 8.10 -0.55 -1.93
N ARG A 237 8.85 -1.34 -1.17
CA ARG A 237 9.20 -2.72 -1.55
C ARG A 237 7.94 -3.59 -1.64
N GLU A 238 7.08 -3.48 -0.65
CA GLU A 238 5.83 -4.25 -0.53
C GLU A 238 4.88 -4.01 -1.71
N VAL A 239 4.58 -2.74 -2.03
CA VAL A 239 3.72 -2.41 -3.17
C VAL A 239 4.37 -2.81 -4.49
N GLY A 240 5.70 -2.74 -4.57
CA GLY A 240 6.46 -3.20 -5.73
C GLY A 240 6.27 -4.69 -6.01
N TYR A 241 6.19 -5.53 -4.97
CA TYR A 241 5.95 -6.96 -5.11
C TYR A 241 4.46 -7.27 -5.36
N TRP A 242 3.57 -6.84 -4.45
CA TRP A 242 2.17 -7.26 -4.48
C TRP A 242 1.38 -6.74 -5.66
N ARG A 243 1.77 -5.61 -6.25
CA ARG A 243 1.21 -5.14 -7.54
C ARG A 243 1.25 -6.25 -8.61
N ARG A 244 2.30 -7.08 -8.63
CA ARG A 244 2.45 -8.14 -9.65
C ARG A 244 1.93 -9.51 -9.19
N ALA A 245 1.83 -9.72 -7.89
CA ALA A 245 1.57 -11.04 -7.32
C ALA A 245 0.14 -11.23 -6.82
N ALA A 246 -0.63 -10.15 -6.61
CA ALA A 246 -2.00 -10.24 -6.14
C ALA A 246 -2.96 -10.67 -7.26
N ASP A 247 -3.96 -11.48 -6.90
CA ASP A 247 -4.92 -12.02 -7.85
C ASP A 247 -5.85 -10.92 -8.43
N PRO A 248 -6.07 -10.91 -9.76
CA PRO A 248 -6.96 -9.93 -10.39
C PRO A 248 -8.37 -9.92 -9.79
N LEU A 249 -8.96 -8.73 -9.71
CA LEU A 249 -10.37 -8.60 -9.33
C LEU A 249 -11.28 -9.04 -10.47
N CYS A 250 -12.42 -9.63 -10.14
CA CYS A 250 -13.42 -9.91 -11.17
C CYS A 250 -14.18 -8.65 -11.58
N ALA A 251 -14.78 -8.67 -12.78
CA ALA A 251 -15.44 -7.50 -13.35
C ALA A 251 -16.57 -6.93 -12.47
N SER A 252 -17.26 -7.78 -11.70
CA SER A 252 -18.33 -7.35 -10.79
C SER A 252 -17.78 -6.60 -9.58
N GLN A 253 -16.65 -7.04 -9.00
CA GLN A 253 -15.96 -6.32 -7.92
C GLN A 253 -15.52 -4.93 -8.39
N ILE A 254 -14.92 -4.84 -9.59
CA ILE A 254 -14.51 -3.55 -10.17
C ILE A 254 -15.73 -2.64 -10.36
N ALA A 255 -16.84 -3.16 -10.90
CA ALA A 255 -18.06 -2.38 -11.07
C ALA A 255 -18.59 -1.79 -9.76
N GLN A 256 -18.62 -2.58 -8.67
CA GLN A 256 -19.05 -2.12 -7.35
C GLN A 256 -18.14 -1.03 -6.76
N LEU A 257 -16.83 -1.10 -7.03
CA LEU A 257 -15.89 -0.09 -6.58
C LEU A 257 -16.03 1.22 -7.37
N LEU A 258 -16.32 1.14 -8.67
CA LEU A 258 -16.56 2.32 -9.51
C LEU A 258 -17.76 3.15 -9.04
N GLU A 259 -18.76 2.54 -8.41
CA GLU A 259 -19.91 3.26 -7.82
C GLU A 259 -19.53 4.23 -6.69
N ALA A 260 -18.35 4.06 -6.07
CA ALA A 260 -17.86 4.96 -5.04
C ALA A 260 -17.14 6.21 -5.60
N ILE A 261 -17.00 6.31 -6.91
CA ILE A 261 -16.18 7.34 -7.57
C ILE A 261 -17.11 8.33 -8.32
N PRO A 262 -16.91 9.65 -8.17
CA PRO A 262 -17.68 10.66 -8.90
C PRO A 262 -17.20 10.74 -10.36
N LEU A 263 -17.55 9.75 -11.16
CA LEU A 263 -17.12 9.62 -12.56
C LEU A 263 -17.84 10.60 -13.48
N GLU A 264 -17.15 11.02 -14.55
CA GLU A 264 -17.80 11.77 -15.63
C GLU A 264 -18.91 10.91 -16.23
N LYS A 265 -20.12 11.50 -16.33
CA LYS A 265 -21.22 10.82 -17.03
C LYS A 265 -20.80 10.66 -18.49
N PRO A 266 -20.94 9.47 -19.08
CA PRO A 266 -20.69 9.32 -20.51
C PRO A 266 -21.55 10.34 -21.26
N PRO A 267 -21.00 11.02 -22.28
CA PRO A 267 -21.77 12.00 -23.03
C PRO A 267 -23.02 11.30 -23.53
N ALA A 268 -24.20 11.89 -23.25
CA ALA A 268 -25.47 11.39 -23.73
C ALA A 268 -25.30 11.08 -25.22
N LYS A 269 -25.56 9.83 -25.64
CA LYS A 269 -25.46 9.42 -27.04
C LYS A 269 -26.18 10.48 -27.86
N LYS A 270 -25.43 11.32 -28.59
CA LYS A 270 -26.04 12.30 -29.48
C LYS A 270 -26.87 11.45 -30.45
N LYS A 271 -28.20 11.59 -30.40
CA LYS A 271 -29.11 10.96 -31.37
C LYS A 271 -28.47 11.09 -32.73
N SER A 272 -28.21 9.97 -33.39
CA SER A 272 -27.60 9.98 -34.71
C SER A 272 -28.46 10.87 -35.63
N LEU A 273 -27.84 11.49 -36.64
CA LEU A 273 -28.58 12.35 -37.58
C LEU A 273 -29.81 11.63 -38.17
N PHE A 274 -29.70 10.30 -38.34
CA PHE A 274 -30.80 9.42 -38.76
C PHE A 274 -31.93 9.24 -37.72
N GLU A 275 -31.62 9.28 -36.42
CA GLU A 275 -32.64 9.24 -35.35
C GLU A 275 -33.33 10.59 -35.16
N ARG A 276 -32.73 11.69 -35.63
CA ARG A 276 -33.35 13.03 -35.64
C ARG A 276 -34.25 13.26 -36.85
N LEU A 277 -34.02 12.54 -37.95
CA LEU A 277 -34.82 12.63 -39.18
C LEU A 277 -36.06 11.72 -39.17
N ARG A 278 -36.25 10.90 -38.14
CA ARG A 278 -37.42 10.02 -37.96
C ARG A 278 -38.41 10.50 -36.88
N SER A 279 -38.18 11.67 -36.30
CA SER A 279 -39.07 12.34 -35.34
C SER A 279 -39.59 13.64 -35.94
#